data_AF-W0F726-F1
#
_entry.id   AF-W0F726-F1
#
_cell.length_a   1.000
_cell.length_b   1.000
_cell.length_c   1.000
_cell.angle_alpha   90.00
_cell.angle_beta   90.00
_cell.angle_gamma   90.00
#
_symmetry.space_group_name_H-M   'P 1'
#
loop_
_entity.id
_entity.type
_entity.pdbx_description
1 polymer ?
#
loop_
_entity_poly.entity_id
_entity_poly.type
_entity_poly.pdbx_seq_one_letter_code
_entity_poly.pdbx_strand_id
1 'polypeptide(L)'
;MHNYLFPDTPLELVGFTGIYNTVAQNEAAFASVFKQKYVKGHVLSYLEVDAFQNELIHAGFTNWAAPALYTGKDYIIKDMHVDNIMLTGQGNYRFIDTVPFLNTPALGYGGTRAYGDGKVCKVPV
;
A
#
# COMPACT_ATOMS: atom_id res chain seq x y z
N MET A 1 0.05 -8.61 -10.89
CA MET A 1 -0.49 -7.28 -10.52
C MET A 1 0.67 -6.30 -10.61
N HIS A 2 0.49 -5.10 -11.20
CA HIS A 2 1.56 -4.11 -11.21
C HIS A 2 1.52 -3.36 -9.87
N ASN A 3 2.40 -3.75 -8.93
CA ASN A 3 2.58 -3.05 -7.66
C ASN A 3 3.35 -1.74 -7.94
N TYR A 4 2.66 -0.75 -8.51
CA TYR A 4 3.27 0.48 -9.00
C TYR A 4 4.03 1.23 -7.90
N LEU A 5 3.49 1.22 -6.68
CA LEU A 5 4.09 1.89 -5.53
C LEU A 5 5.32 1.15 -4.99
N PHE A 6 5.34 -0.19 -5.12
CA PHE A 6 6.41 -1.03 -4.61
C PHE A 6 6.85 -2.05 -5.67
N PRO A 7 7.47 -1.61 -6.77
CA PRO A 7 7.80 -2.49 -7.90
C PRO A 7 8.77 -3.61 -7.51
N ASP A 8 9.60 -3.36 -6.49
CA ASP A 8 10.56 -4.32 -5.96
C ASP A 8 9.97 -5.34 -4.98
N THR A 9 8.68 -5.20 -4.64
CA THR A 9 7.91 -6.16 -3.84
C THR A 9 6.86 -6.82 -4.74
N PRO A 10 7.28 -7.75 -5.64
CA PRO A 10 6.37 -8.35 -6.60
C PRO A 10 5.33 -9.23 -5.90
N LEU A 11 4.06 -8.98 -6.24
CA LEU A 11 2.91 -9.76 -5.79
C LEU A 11 2.29 -10.51 -6.97
N GLU A 12 2.16 -11.82 -6.81
CA GLU A 12 1.45 -12.72 -7.72
C GLU A 12 0.03 -12.93 -7.19
N LEU A 13 -1.01 -12.53 -7.93
CA LEU A 13 -2.39 -12.85 -7.58
C LEU A 13 -2.62 -14.33 -7.89
N VAL A 14 -2.80 -15.16 -6.86
CA VAL A 14 -2.94 -16.61 -7.00
C VAL A 14 -4.39 -17.10 -6.82
N GLY A 15 -5.29 -16.22 -6.40
CA GLY A 15 -6.70 -16.54 -6.30
C GLY A 15 -7.48 -15.52 -5.48
N PHE A 16 -8.65 -15.96 -5.04
CA PHE A 16 -9.55 -15.22 -4.18
C PHE A 16 -10.03 -16.12 -3.04
N THR A 17 -10.38 -15.54 -1.91
CA THR A 17 -11.07 -16.27 -0.83
C THR A 17 -12.47 -16.69 -1.28
N GLY A 18 -13.09 -17.62 -0.55
CA GLY A 18 -14.56 -17.76 -0.60
C GLY A 18 -15.27 -16.47 -0.19
N ILE A 19 -16.57 -16.36 -0.48
CA ILE A 19 -17.40 -15.25 -0.03
C ILE A 19 -17.64 -15.40 1.48
N TYR A 20 -17.43 -14.33 2.25
CA TYR A 20 -17.69 -14.27 3.67
C TYR A 20 -18.39 -12.97 4.06
N ASN A 21 -19.10 -12.97 5.19
CA ASN A 21 -19.75 -11.77 5.72
C ASN A 21 -18.75 -10.96 6.55
N THR A 22 -18.64 -9.66 6.29
CA THR A 22 -17.85 -8.77 7.14
C THR A 22 -18.68 -8.31 8.33
N VAL A 23 -18.07 -8.32 9.52
CA VAL A 23 -18.73 -7.87 10.77
C VAL A 23 -19.15 -6.41 10.70
N ALA A 24 -18.46 -5.61 9.88
CA ALA A 24 -18.64 -4.18 9.81
C ALA A 24 -19.86 -3.73 9.00
N GLN A 25 -20.36 -4.53 8.04
CA GLN A 25 -21.30 -4.02 7.03
C GLN A 25 -22.44 -4.97 6.62
N ASN A 26 -22.55 -6.20 7.15
CA ASN A 26 -23.51 -7.20 6.63
C ASN A 26 -23.39 -7.38 5.10
N GLU A 27 -22.21 -7.15 4.56
CA GLU A 27 -21.93 -7.25 3.13
C GLU A 27 -21.19 -8.55 2.83
N ALA A 28 -21.57 -9.17 1.70
CA ALA A 28 -20.87 -10.31 1.14
C ALA A 28 -19.55 -9.80 0.51
N ALA A 29 -18.42 -10.20 1.07
CA ALA A 29 -17.09 -9.82 0.64
C ALA A 29 -16.26 -11.02 0.18
N PHE A 30 -15.22 -10.75 -0.60
CA PHE A 30 -14.13 -11.66 -0.90
C PHE A 30 -12.82 -10.88 -0.88
N ALA A 31 -11.70 -11.55 -0.65
CA ALA A 31 -10.37 -10.95 -0.69
C ALA A 31 -9.52 -11.60 -1.78
N SER A 32 -8.61 -10.81 -2.35
CA SER A 32 -7.55 -11.32 -3.22
C SER A 32 -6.48 -12.03 -2.40
N VAL A 33 -6.03 -13.20 -2.87
CA VAL A 33 -4.93 -13.95 -2.27
C VAL A 33 -3.67 -13.72 -3.09
N PHE A 34 -2.62 -13.22 -2.44
CA PHE A 34 -1.34 -12.96 -3.07
C PHE A 34 -0.27 -13.95 -2.62
N LYS A 35 0.60 -14.32 -3.55
CA LYS A 35 1.86 -14.98 -3.29
C LYS A 35 2.99 -13.97 -3.47
N GLN A 36 3.90 -13.96 -2.51
CA GLN A 36 5.07 -13.09 -2.49
C GLN A 36 6.32 -13.96 -2.33
N LYS A 37 7.41 -13.59 -3.00
CA LYS A 37 8.70 -14.24 -2.77
C LYS A 37 9.19 -13.91 -1.36
N TYR A 38 9.76 -14.89 -0.67
CA TYR A 38 10.40 -14.65 0.62
C TYR A 38 11.47 -13.55 0.51
N VAL A 39 11.38 -12.57 1.40
CA VAL A 39 12.33 -11.45 1.51
C VAL A 39 13.02 -11.58 2.85
N LYS A 40 14.36 -11.59 2.83
CA LYS A 40 15.16 -11.53 4.05
C LYS A 40 15.54 -10.08 4.34
N GLY A 41 15.22 -9.63 5.54
CA GLY A 41 15.55 -8.31 6.07
C GLY A 41 15.17 -8.23 7.54
N HIS A 42 15.46 -7.10 8.18
CA HIS A 42 14.93 -6.75 9.49
C HIS A 42 13.87 -5.66 9.35
N VAL A 43 12.89 -5.65 10.24
CA VAL A 43 11.97 -4.51 10.38
C VAL A 43 12.76 -3.27 10.79
N LEU A 44 12.37 -2.10 10.30
CA LEU A 44 13.03 -0.85 10.64
C LEU A 44 13.00 -0.63 12.16
N SER A 45 14.09 -0.10 12.70
CA SER A 45 14.10 0.46 14.04
C SER A 45 13.81 1.95 14.03
N TYR A 46 13.43 2.52 15.17
CA TYR A 46 13.23 3.98 15.31
C TYR A 46 14.50 4.79 14.99
N LEU A 47 15.69 4.20 15.14
CA LEU A 47 16.96 4.86 14.78
C LEU A 47 17.18 4.99 13.27
N GLU A 48 16.47 4.19 12.48
CA GLU A 48 16.59 4.16 11.03
C GLU A 48 15.41 4.89 10.33
N VAL A 49 14.37 5.27 11.08
CA VAL A 49 13.13 5.84 10.50
C VAL A 49 13.35 7.20 9.86
N ASP A 50 14.27 8.01 10.38
CA ASP A 50 14.55 9.34 9.86
C ASP A 50 15.16 9.26 8.45
N ALA A 51 16.09 8.32 8.25
CA ALA A 51 16.68 8.08 6.93
C ALA A 51 15.62 7.65 5.93
N PHE A 52 14.74 6.74 6.33
CA PHE A 52 13.61 6.32 5.51
C PHE A 52 12.64 7.47 5.19
N GLN A 53 12.29 8.30 6.18
CA GLN A 53 11.43 9.47 5.97
C GLN A 53 12.03 10.47 4.98
N ASN A 54 13.33 10.71 5.07
CA ASN A 54 14.03 11.58 4.12
C ASN A 54 13.96 11.05 2.69
N GLU A 55 14.12 9.74 2.49
CA GLU A 55 13.96 9.12 1.16
C GLU A 55 12.54 9.31 0.60
N LEU A 56 11.51 9.15 1.43
CA LEU A 56 10.13 9.40 0.99
C LEU A 56 9.87 10.87 0.67
N ILE A 57 10.43 11.79 1.45
CA ILE A 57 10.34 13.24 1.18
C ILE A 57 11.02 13.57 -0.15
N HIS A 58 12.21 13.02 -0.41
CA HIS A 58 12.90 13.16 -1.70
C HIS A 58 12.09 12.57 -2.86
N ALA A 59 11.33 11.49 -2.63
CA ALA A 59 10.41 10.91 -3.60
C ALA A 59 9.10 11.71 -3.80
N GLY A 60 8.94 12.85 -3.11
CA GLY A 60 7.79 13.74 -3.26
C GLY A 60 6.59 13.39 -2.37
N PHE A 61 6.81 12.62 -1.30
CA PHE A 61 5.79 12.35 -0.28
C PHE A 61 5.93 13.30 0.91
N THR A 62 4.80 13.72 1.45
CA THR A 62 4.71 14.43 2.73
C THR A 62 4.32 13.44 3.82
N ASN A 63 5.00 13.49 4.96
CA ASN A 63 4.64 12.74 6.16
C ASN A 63 3.65 13.54 7.02
N TRP A 64 2.46 13.00 7.25
CA TRP A 64 1.39 13.69 8.01
C TRP A 64 1.20 13.15 9.43
N ALA A 65 1.65 11.93 9.70
CA ALA A 65 1.49 11.27 11.00
C ALA A 65 2.58 10.21 11.16
N ALA A 66 3.82 10.66 11.38
CA ALA A 66 5.01 9.83 11.44
C ALA A 66 4.85 8.50 12.22
N PRO A 67 5.28 7.35 11.68
CA PRO A 67 5.35 6.92 10.29
C PRO A 67 4.11 6.06 10.00
N ALA A 68 2.96 6.66 9.73
CA ALA A 68 1.73 5.89 9.49
C ALA A 68 0.94 6.43 8.31
N LEU A 69 1.23 7.65 7.86
CA LEU A 69 0.51 8.31 6.77
C LEU A 69 1.46 9.16 5.94
N TYR A 70 1.66 8.71 4.70
CA TYR A 70 2.42 9.44 3.69
C TYR A 70 1.53 9.79 2.50
N THR A 71 1.67 11.01 1.98
CA THR A 71 0.84 11.51 0.89
C THR A 71 1.71 12.08 -0.22
N GLY A 72 1.60 11.55 -1.42
CA GLY A 72 2.16 12.15 -2.64
C GLY A 72 1.04 12.74 -3.50
N LYS A 73 1.39 13.29 -4.67
CA LYS A 73 0.42 13.86 -5.63
C LYS A 73 -0.68 12.88 -6.04
N ASP A 74 -0.30 11.62 -6.27
CA ASP A 74 -1.18 10.60 -6.84
C ASP A 74 -1.74 9.62 -5.81
N TYR A 75 -1.03 9.38 -4.69
CA TYR A 75 -1.35 8.30 -3.75
C TYR A 75 -1.18 8.72 -2.29
N ILE A 76 -2.02 8.13 -1.44
CA ILE A 76 -1.91 8.13 0.02
C ILE A 76 -1.51 6.72 0.43
N ILE A 77 -0.53 6.59 1.31
CA ILE A 77 -0.09 5.30 1.83
C ILE A 77 -0.27 5.35 3.34
N LYS A 78 -1.19 4.52 3.86
CA LYS A 78 -1.41 4.34 5.28
C LYS A 78 -0.66 3.11 5.80
N ASP A 79 -0.56 3.04 7.12
CA ASP A 79 0.01 1.93 7.86
C ASP A 79 1.49 1.66 7.56
N MET A 80 2.22 2.72 7.27
CA MET A 80 3.65 2.70 6.94
C MET A 80 4.54 2.73 8.19
N HIS A 81 4.16 2.04 9.26
CA HIS A 81 4.94 2.04 10.52
C HIS A 81 6.16 1.13 10.43
N VAL A 82 7.06 1.29 11.40
CA VAL A 82 8.39 0.66 11.39
C VAL A 82 8.33 -0.87 11.25
N ASP A 83 7.31 -1.51 11.82
CA ASP A 83 7.12 -2.96 11.71
C ASP A 83 6.66 -3.42 10.32
N ASN A 84 6.09 -2.49 9.54
CA ASN A 84 5.60 -2.72 8.18
C ASN A 84 6.64 -2.39 7.10
N ILE A 85 7.84 -1.97 7.51
CA ILE A 85 8.93 -1.64 6.60
C ILE A 85 10.16 -2.48 6.96
N MET A 86 10.67 -3.20 5.98
CA MET A 86 11.86 -4.03 6.11
C MET A 86 13.04 -3.41 5.37
N LEU A 87 14.20 -3.39 6.00
CA LEU A 87 15.48 -3.09 5.36
C LEU A 87 16.20 -4.40 5.02
N THR A 88 16.54 -4.56 3.74
CA THR A 88 17.30 -5.73 3.26
C THR A 88 18.80 -5.55 3.50
N GLY A 89 19.56 -6.65 3.53
CA GLY A 89 21.03 -6.59 3.65
C GLY A 89 21.73 -5.88 2.49
N GLN A 90 21.01 -5.62 1.39
CA GLN A 90 21.47 -4.83 0.24
C GLN A 90 21.11 -3.34 0.34
N GLY A 91 20.50 -2.90 1.44
CA GLY A 91 20.11 -1.50 1.65
C GLY A 91 18.79 -1.09 0.98
N ASN A 92 18.00 -2.03 0.45
CA ASN A 92 16.70 -1.71 -0.13
C ASN A 92 15.59 -1.80 0.90
N TYR A 93 14.63 -0.86 0.83
CA TYR A 93 13.38 -0.93 1.58
C TYR A 93 12.37 -1.87 0.91
N ARG A 94 11.64 -2.60 1.74
CA ARG A 94 10.55 -3.50 1.37
C ARG A 94 9.38 -3.22 2.30
N PHE A 95 8.18 -3.35 1.78
CA PHE A 95 6.97 -2.92 2.46
C PHE A 95 6.03 -4.10 2.58
N ILE A 96 5.42 -4.25 3.77
CA ILE A 96 4.38 -5.24 4.05
C ILE A 96 3.20 -4.51 4.69
N ASP A 97 2.00 -5.04 4.49
CA ASP A 97 0.75 -4.57 5.13
C ASP A 97 0.43 -3.07 5.00
N THR A 98 0.98 -2.39 3.98
CA THR A 98 0.64 -0.99 3.70
C THR A 98 -0.75 -0.90 3.08
N VAL A 99 -1.46 0.20 3.35
CA VAL A 99 -2.78 0.44 2.77
C VAL A 99 -2.73 1.62 1.80
N PRO A 100 -2.48 1.38 0.48
CA PRO A 100 -2.44 2.42 -0.52
C PRO A 100 -3.83 2.82 -1.01
N PHE A 101 -4.03 4.11 -1.21
CA PHE A 101 -5.24 4.71 -1.77
C PHE A 101 -4.88 5.73 -2.84
N LEU A 102 -5.81 5.97 -3.77
CA LEU A 102 -5.71 7.09 -4.67
C LEU A 102 -5.84 8.41 -3.89
N ASN A 103 -4.91 9.36 -4.09
CA ASN A 103 -5.04 10.70 -3.51
C ASN A 103 -6.00 11.52 -4.37
N THR A 104 -7.26 11.60 -3.94
CA THR A 104 -8.29 12.37 -4.64
C THR A 104 -8.46 13.76 -4.00
N PRO A 105 -8.93 14.77 -4.76
CA PRO A 105 -9.20 16.10 -4.20
C PRO A 105 -10.12 16.06 -2.97
N ALA A 106 -11.09 15.13 -2.95
CA ALA A 106 -12.06 14.99 -1.86
C ALA A 106 -11.44 14.56 -0.52
N LEU A 107 -10.24 13.97 -0.52
CA LEU A 107 -9.55 13.53 0.69
C LEU A 107 -8.77 14.66 1.39
N GLY A 108 -8.62 15.83 0.77
CA GLY A 108 -8.01 17.01 1.41
C GLY A 108 -6.49 17.00 1.51
N TYR A 109 -5.79 16.02 0.94
CA TYR A 109 -4.32 15.89 0.97
C TYR A 109 -3.64 16.39 -0.31
N GLY A 110 -4.25 17.34 -1.02
CA GLY A 110 -3.68 17.94 -2.24
C GLY A 110 -3.63 17.03 -3.48
N GLY A 111 -4.37 15.91 -3.47
CA GLY A 111 -4.41 14.95 -4.57
C GLY A 111 -5.09 15.47 -5.83
N THR A 112 -4.62 15.03 -7.00
CA THR A 112 -5.18 15.43 -8.31
C THR A 112 -5.85 14.28 -9.07
N ARG A 113 -5.88 13.07 -8.51
CA ARG A 113 -6.38 11.88 -9.20
C ARG A 113 -7.86 11.67 -8.93
N ALA A 114 -8.54 11.01 -9.87
CA ALA A 114 -9.94 10.62 -9.72
C ALA A 114 -10.12 9.16 -10.18
N TYR A 115 -11.07 8.46 -9.58
CA TYR A 115 -11.55 7.20 -10.12
C TYR A 115 -12.30 7.48 -11.42
N GLY A 116 -12.01 6.70 -12.47
CA GLY A 116 -12.76 6.79 -13.72
C GLY A 116 -14.12 6.10 -13.62
N ASP A 117 -14.94 6.27 -14.65
CA ASP A 117 -16.34 5.79 -14.69
C ASP A 117 -16.46 4.30 -15.04
N GLY A 118 -15.43 3.51 -14.75
CA GLY A 118 -15.34 2.11 -15.11
C GLY A 118 -16.46 1.30 -14.44
N LYS A 119 -17.38 0.77 -15.24
CA LYS A 119 -18.42 -0.15 -14.77
C LYS A 119 -17.96 -1.58 -14.95
N VAL A 120 -17.98 -2.37 -13.87
CA VAL A 120 -17.80 -3.82 -13.96
C VAL A 120 -19.15 -4.43 -14.34
N CYS A 121 -19.27 -4.90 -15.58
CA CYS A 121 -20.47 -5.60 -16.04
C CYS A 121 -20.27 -7.11 -15.89
N LYS A 122 -21.27 -7.80 -15.33
CA LYS A 122 -21.32 -9.27 -15.35
C LYS A 122 -21.56 -9.71 -16.78
N VAL A 123 -20.61 -10.44 -17.37
CA VAL A 123 -20.83 -11.11 -18.66
C VAL A 123 -21.68 -12.36 -18.39
N PRO A 124 -22.85 -12.52 -19.01
CA PRO A 124 -23.62 -13.75 -18.91
C PRO A 124 -22.78 -14.91 -19.46
N VAL A 125 -22.67 -15.99 -18.68
CA VAL A 125 -22.13 -17.28 -19.10
C VAL A 125 -23.24 -18.16 -19.64
#